data_AF-A0A1V0UUE2-F1
#
_entry.id   AF-A0A1V0UUE2-F1
#
_cell.length_a   1.000
_cell.length_b   1.000
_cell.length_c   1.000
_cell.angle_alpha   90.00
_cell.angle_beta   90.00
_cell.angle_gamma   90.00
#
_symmetry.space_group_name_H-M   'P 1'
#
loop_
_entity.id
_entity.type
_entity.pdbx_description
1 polymer ?
#
loop_
_entity_poly.entity_id
_entity_poly.type
_entity_poly.pdbx_seq_one_letter_code
_entity_poly.pdbx_strand_id
1 'polypeptide(L)'
;MKAVHFGAGNIGRGFIGLLLSKSGYEVCFVDVNQDVVNEINCRGKYTVRIADAGQEEIEVEGVRAVNSQDEEAVVREIIQADFITTAVGPSILPLIAPAIRHGIRERVKENQTPLHVIACENMVGGSTVLKQHVLETLTEEERDRISGLIGFPDSAVDRIVPNQQHEDRLTVEVEPFFEWIIDRSKFQGEVPPIQGALYVDDLTPYIERKLFTVNTGHAIAAYLGYHYGISSIEKAVTHSEIRKITLKALGESGEVLVRKYAFPKEEHQAYIHKILTRFENPYLADEVTRIGRSPVRKLGFRDRLVNPASQALEFGITPEGLATGMAAALLFDYAEDPEANQIQETIREEGLPGAIKLYTGLGESSRLSCLIQDKYKELNSN
;
A
#
# COMPACT_ATOMS: atom_id res chain seq x y z
N MET A 1 16.44 -11.67 -19.06
CA MET A 1 16.33 -11.29 -17.65
C MET A 1 15.07 -11.91 -17.10
N LYS A 2 15.08 -12.31 -15.84
CA LYS A 2 14.02 -13.11 -15.22
C LYS A 2 13.60 -12.49 -13.89
N ALA A 3 12.30 -12.44 -13.65
CA ALA A 3 11.75 -12.00 -12.38
C ALA A 3 10.85 -13.07 -11.78
N VAL A 4 11.08 -13.39 -10.51
CA VAL A 4 10.23 -14.29 -9.73
C VAL A 4 9.32 -13.43 -8.86
N HIS A 5 8.00 -13.55 -9.02
CA HIS A 5 7.03 -12.74 -8.30
C HIS A 5 6.20 -13.60 -7.35
N PHE A 6 6.38 -13.45 -6.05
CA PHE A 6 5.55 -14.10 -5.04
C PHE A 6 4.22 -13.36 -4.89
N GLY A 7 3.11 -14.07 -5.10
CA GLY A 7 1.74 -13.56 -5.04
C GLY A 7 1.17 -13.29 -6.43
N ALA A 8 0.46 -14.26 -7.01
CA ALA A 8 -0.22 -14.14 -8.29
C ALA A 8 -1.61 -13.49 -8.17
N GLY A 9 -1.87 -12.70 -7.12
CA GLY A 9 -3.13 -11.98 -6.92
C GLY A 9 -3.27 -10.72 -7.78
N ASN A 10 -4.28 -9.90 -7.50
CA ASN A 10 -4.59 -8.72 -8.31
C ASN A 10 -3.46 -7.69 -8.35
N ILE A 11 -2.76 -7.44 -7.23
CA ILE A 11 -1.59 -6.53 -7.21
C ILE A 11 -0.42 -7.13 -8.00
N GLY A 12 -0.18 -8.44 -7.84
CA GLY A 12 0.90 -9.12 -8.55
C GLY A 12 0.72 -9.09 -10.05
N ARG A 13 -0.47 -9.47 -10.56
CA ARG A 13 -0.76 -9.45 -12.00
C ARG A 13 -1.00 -8.04 -12.53
N GLY A 14 -1.81 -7.26 -11.84
CA GLY A 14 -2.28 -5.96 -12.31
C GLY A 14 -1.28 -4.83 -12.13
N PHE A 15 -0.20 -5.01 -11.37
CA PHE A 15 0.77 -3.95 -11.12
C PHE A 15 2.22 -4.41 -11.26
N ILE A 16 2.73 -5.21 -10.32
CA ILE A 16 4.18 -5.49 -10.24
C ILE A 16 4.62 -6.38 -11.40
N GLY A 17 3.95 -7.51 -11.61
CA GLY A 17 4.18 -8.43 -12.73
C GLY A 17 3.95 -7.78 -14.08
N LEU A 18 2.94 -6.90 -14.20
CA LEU A 18 2.72 -6.10 -15.42
C LEU A 18 3.93 -5.21 -15.76
N LEU A 19 4.46 -4.46 -14.79
CA LEU A 19 5.61 -3.58 -15.03
C LEU A 19 6.88 -4.36 -15.32
N LEU A 20 7.08 -5.49 -14.64
CA LEU A 20 8.20 -6.40 -14.94
C LEU A 20 8.10 -6.95 -16.38
N SER A 21 6.92 -7.43 -16.80
CA SER A 21 6.71 -7.92 -18.17
C SER A 21 6.90 -6.82 -19.21
N LYS A 22 6.34 -5.61 -18.99
CA LYS A 22 6.57 -4.43 -19.85
C LYS A 22 8.05 -4.03 -19.96
N SER A 23 8.83 -4.33 -18.93
CA SER A 23 10.28 -4.08 -18.90
C SER A 23 11.10 -5.18 -19.59
N GLY A 24 10.45 -6.20 -20.17
CA GLY A 24 11.09 -7.29 -20.89
C GLY A 24 11.60 -8.44 -20.02
N TYR A 25 11.18 -8.53 -18.75
CA TYR A 25 11.51 -9.68 -17.91
C TYR A 25 10.60 -10.87 -18.22
N GLU A 26 11.17 -12.06 -18.25
CA GLU A 26 10.40 -13.30 -18.12
C GLU A 26 9.86 -13.38 -16.69
N VAL A 27 8.53 -13.29 -16.53
CA VAL A 27 7.90 -13.29 -15.21
C VAL A 27 7.41 -14.70 -14.85
N CYS A 28 7.95 -15.23 -13.74
CA CYS A 28 7.43 -16.43 -13.10
C CYS A 28 6.72 -16.06 -11.80
N PHE A 29 5.41 -16.27 -11.74
CA PHE A 29 4.64 -16.14 -10.51
C PHE A 29 4.87 -17.32 -9.57
N VAL A 30 4.82 -17.07 -8.26
CA VAL A 30 4.84 -18.09 -7.21
C VAL A 30 3.62 -17.90 -6.33
N ASP A 31 2.73 -18.88 -6.27
CA ASP A 31 1.48 -18.79 -5.49
C ASP A 31 1.08 -20.15 -4.92
N VAL A 32 0.29 -20.14 -3.84
CA VAL A 32 -0.28 -21.35 -3.24
C VAL A 32 -1.51 -21.85 -4.00
N ASN A 33 -2.19 -20.96 -4.72
CA ASN A 33 -3.43 -21.28 -5.42
C ASN A 33 -3.14 -22.06 -6.72
N GLN A 34 -3.28 -23.38 -6.64
CA GLN A 34 -2.99 -24.27 -7.77
C GLN A 34 -3.86 -23.99 -9.00
N ASP A 35 -5.11 -23.53 -8.83
CA ASP A 35 -5.97 -23.20 -9.97
C ASP A 35 -5.41 -22.02 -10.75
N VAL A 36 -4.97 -20.95 -10.06
CA VAL A 36 -4.33 -19.79 -10.68
C VAL A 36 -3.02 -20.18 -11.36
N VAL A 37 -2.21 -21.02 -10.71
CA VAL A 37 -0.96 -21.54 -11.28
C VAL A 37 -1.21 -22.32 -12.57
N ASN A 38 -2.19 -23.23 -12.56
CA ASN A 38 -2.57 -24.04 -13.72
C ASN A 38 -3.07 -23.16 -14.86
N GLU A 39 -3.90 -22.17 -14.56
CA GLU A 39 -4.49 -21.30 -15.58
C GLU A 39 -3.44 -20.41 -16.24
N ILE A 40 -2.51 -19.83 -15.46
CA ILE A 40 -1.38 -19.06 -15.99
C ILE A 40 -0.53 -19.95 -16.90
N ASN A 41 -0.18 -21.17 -16.48
CA ASN A 41 0.65 -22.07 -17.29
C ASN A 41 -0.06 -22.61 -18.54
N CYS A 42 -1.38 -22.81 -18.48
CA CYS A 42 -2.16 -23.27 -19.62
C CYS A 42 -2.22 -22.21 -20.72
N ARG A 43 -2.34 -20.93 -20.35
CA ARG A 43 -2.52 -19.82 -21.30
C ARG A 43 -1.22 -19.14 -21.68
N GLY A 44 -0.25 -19.10 -20.77
CA GLY A 44 0.99 -18.33 -20.89
C GLY A 44 0.78 -16.81 -20.92
N LYS A 45 -0.44 -16.34 -20.62
CA LYS A 45 -0.86 -14.94 -20.72
C LYS A 45 -2.09 -14.61 -19.88
N TYR A 46 -2.29 -13.33 -19.58
CA TYR A 46 -3.48 -12.78 -18.93
C TYR A 46 -3.77 -11.35 -19.37
N THR A 47 -4.95 -10.83 -19.02
CA THR A 47 -5.40 -9.48 -19.40
C THR A 47 -5.41 -8.53 -18.21
N VAL A 48 -4.87 -7.34 -18.39
CA VAL A 48 -5.05 -6.21 -17.47
C VAL A 48 -5.97 -5.17 -18.10
N ARG A 49 -7.09 -4.86 -17.47
CA ARG A 49 -8.02 -3.81 -17.88
C ARG A 49 -7.72 -2.52 -17.14
N ILE A 50 -7.62 -1.41 -17.87
CA ILE A 50 -7.47 -0.08 -17.30
C ILE A 50 -8.86 0.50 -17.04
N ALA A 51 -9.16 0.75 -15.77
CA ALA A 51 -10.44 1.27 -15.30
C ALA A 51 -10.55 2.77 -15.59
N ASP A 52 -10.75 3.14 -16.84
CA ASP A 52 -11.03 4.52 -17.28
C ASP A 52 -12.07 4.54 -18.41
N ALA A 53 -12.32 5.70 -19.01
CA ALA A 53 -13.30 5.80 -20.10
C ALA A 53 -12.87 5.07 -21.38
N GLY A 54 -11.58 4.80 -21.56
CA GLY A 54 -11.05 4.06 -22.70
C GLY A 54 -11.15 2.56 -22.54
N GLN A 55 -11.18 2.06 -21.29
CA GLN A 55 -11.25 0.62 -20.97
C GLN A 55 -10.17 -0.18 -21.72
N GLU A 56 -8.95 0.38 -21.78
CA GLU A 56 -7.83 -0.25 -22.48
C GLU A 56 -7.54 -1.63 -21.88
N GLU A 57 -7.42 -2.64 -22.73
CA GLU A 57 -6.97 -3.97 -22.34
C GLU A 57 -5.51 -4.16 -22.75
N ILE A 58 -4.68 -4.54 -21.78
CA ILE A 58 -3.27 -4.85 -21.97
C ILE A 58 -3.11 -6.36 -21.81
N GLU A 59 -2.74 -7.05 -22.89
CA GLU A 59 -2.37 -8.46 -22.83
C GLU A 59 -0.93 -8.61 -22.32
N VAL A 60 -0.76 -9.39 -21.25
CA VAL A 60 0.53 -9.71 -20.67
C VAL A 60 0.89 -11.14 -21.05
N GLU A 61 1.90 -11.29 -21.90
CA GLU A 61 2.32 -12.56 -22.48
C GLU A 61 3.66 -13.06 -21.91
N GLY A 62 3.98 -14.33 -22.19
CA GLY A 62 5.27 -14.93 -21.82
C GLY A 62 5.43 -15.15 -20.32
N VAL A 63 4.32 -15.29 -19.60
CA VAL A 63 4.32 -15.51 -18.16
C VAL A 63 4.10 -16.97 -17.82
N ARG A 64 4.63 -17.38 -16.67
CA ARG A 64 4.43 -18.72 -16.10
C ARG A 64 4.24 -18.66 -14.60
N ALA A 65 3.88 -19.76 -13.99
CA ALA A 65 3.69 -19.85 -12.56
C ALA A 65 4.20 -21.19 -11.99
N VAL A 66 4.63 -21.18 -10.74
CA VAL A 66 4.94 -22.37 -9.95
C VAL A 66 4.15 -22.36 -8.65
N ASN A 67 3.75 -23.54 -8.17
CA ASN A 67 3.13 -23.63 -6.86
C ASN A 67 4.21 -23.41 -5.79
N SER A 68 3.95 -22.57 -4.80
CA SER A 68 4.90 -22.30 -3.72
C SER A 68 5.21 -23.52 -2.83
N GLN A 69 4.39 -24.56 -2.89
CA GLN A 69 4.61 -25.85 -2.21
C GLN A 69 5.59 -26.75 -2.97
N ASP A 70 5.83 -26.51 -4.26
CA ASP A 70 6.88 -27.18 -5.04
C ASP A 70 8.20 -26.44 -4.84
N GLU A 71 8.87 -26.75 -3.72
CA GLU A 71 10.10 -26.08 -3.31
C GLU A 71 11.20 -26.19 -4.36
N GLU A 72 11.35 -27.35 -5.01
CA GLU A 72 12.35 -27.54 -6.06
C GLU A 72 12.08 -26.66 -7.27
N ALA A 73 10.81 -26.53 -7.69
CA ALA A 73 10.45 -25.62 -8.77
C ALA A 73 10.76 -24.17 -8.42
N VAL A 74 10.37 -23.70 -7.23
CA VAL A 74 10.67 -22.33 -6.79
C VAL A 74 12.18 -22.07 -6.75
N VAL A 75 12.98 -23.00 -6.24
CA VAL A 75 14.44 -22.89 -6.20
C VAL A 75 15.03 -22.78 -7.60
N ARG A 76 14.61 -23.64 -8.56
CA ARG A 76 15.04 -23.54 -9.97
C ARG A 76 14.73 -22.17 -10.57
N GLU A 77 13.60 -21.59 -10.20
CA GLU A 77 13.23 -20.26 -10.67
C GLU A 77 14.17 -19.17 -10.11
N ILE A 78 14.47 -19.22 -8.82
CA ILE A 78 15.32 -18.25 -8.12
C ILE A 78 16.79 -18.29 -8.57
N ILE A 79 17.34 -19.48 -8.90
CA ILE A 79 18.74 -19.62 -9.35
C ILE A 79 19.04 -18.75 -10.58
N GLN A 80 18.04 -18.51 -11.43
CA GLN A 80 18.18 -17.74 -12.68
C GLN A 80 17.58 -16.33 -12.60
N ALA A 81 16.99 -15.93 -11.46
CA ALA A 81 16.30 -14.65 -11.32
C ALA A 81 17.26 -13.45 -11.25
N ASP A 82 16.89 -12.31 -11.81
CA ASP A 82 17.54 -11.02 -11.54
C ASP A 82 16.81 -10.31 -10.39
N PHE A 83 15.48 -10.49 -10.33
CA PHE A 83 14.62 -9.96 -9.28
C PHE A 83 13.78 -11.05 -8.62
N ILE A 84 13.65 -10.93 -7.30
CA ILE A 84 12.52 -11.50 -6.56
C ILE A 84 11.65 -10.32 -6.13
N THR A 85 10.36 -10.35 -6.44
CA THR A 85 9.40 -9.36 -5.95
C THR A 85 8.26 -10.03 -5.21
N THR A 86 7.59 -9.32 -4.31
CA THR A 86 6.46 -9.89 -3.54
C THR A 86 5.28 -8.93 -3.49
N ALA A 87 4.07 -9.47 -3.55
CA ALA A 87 2.83 -8.76 -3.23
C ALA A 87 1.86 -9.74 -2.54
N VAL A 88 2.26 -10.24 -1.38
CA VAL A 88 1.58 -11.34 -0.65
C VAL A 88 0.87 -10.89 0.63
N GLY A 89 1.11 -9.66 1.08
CA GLY A 89 0.67 -9.14 2.36
C GLY A 89 1.75 -9.27 3.45
N PRO A 90 1.90 -8.27 4.34
CA PRO A 90 2.95 -8.27 5.39
C PRO A 90 3.00 -9.54 6.25
N SER A 91 1.84 -10.12 6.59
CA SER A 91 1.74 -11.33 7.42
C SER A 91 2.22 -12.60 6.73
N ILE A 92 2.36 -12.58 5.40
CA ILE A 92 2.79 -13.73 4.59
C ILE A 92 4.29 -13.69 4.30
N LEU A 93 4.96 -12.54 4.44
CA LEU A 93 6.42 -12.41 4.26
C LEU A 93 7.23 -13.45 5.05
N PRO A 94 6.95 -13.75 6.34
CA PRO A 94 7.69 -14.76 7.08
C PRO A 94 7.50 -16.18 6.51
N LEU A 95 6.35 -16.45 5.88
CA LEU A 95 6.01 -17.77 5.32
C LEU A 95 6.74 -18.07 4.01
N ILE A 96 7.03 -17.04 3.21
CA ILE A 96 7.77 -17.20 1.93
C ILE A 96 9.29 -17.11 2.11
N ALA A 97 9.75 -16.52 3.22
CA ALA A 97 11.18 -16.34 3.50
C ALA A 97 12.02 -17.63 3.46
N PRO A 98 11.55 -18.80 3.96
CA PRO A 98 12.29 -20.06 3.85
C PRO A 98 12.58 -20.49 2.41
N ALA A 99 11.59 -20.35 1.51
CA ALA A 99 11.76 -20.73 0.10
C ALA A 99 12.76 -19.79 -0.61
N ILE A 100 12.66 -18.49 -0.34
CA ILE A 100 13.61 -17.48 -0.85
C ILE A 100 15.02 -17.77 -0.32
N ARG A 101 15.17 -18.07 0.96
CA ARG A 101 16.45 -18.43 1.59
C ARG A 101 17.06 -19.67 0.93
N HIS A 102 16.28 -20.72 0.72
CA HIS A 102 16.77 -21.93 0.04
C HIS A 102 17.20 -21.61 -1.40
N GLY A 103 16.37 -20.88 -2.15
CA GLY A 103 16.72 -20.44 -3.50
C GLY A 103 18.03 -19.63 -3.55
N ILE A 104 18.26 -18.72 -2.61
CA ILE A 104 19.51 -17.96 -2.50
C ILE A 104 20.70 -18.89 -2.21
N ARG A 105 20.54 -19.87 -1.30
CA ARG A 105 21.62 -20.83 -0.96
C ARG A 105 22.05 -21.67 -2.16
N GLU A 106 21.11 -22.12 -2.97
CA GLU A 106 21.43 -22.88 -4.18
C GLU A 106 21.97 -21.97 -5.27
N ARG A 107 21.37 -20.77 -5.44
CA ARG A 107 21.83 -19.79 -6.42
C ARG A 107 23.31 -19.48 -6.28
N VAL A 108 23.80 -19.17 -5.07
CA VAL A 108 25.21 -18.79 -4.88
C VAL A 108 26.21 -19.93 -5.11
N LYS A 109 25.76 -21.15 -5.41
CA LYS A 109 26.65 -22.23 -5.88
C LYS A 109 26.89 -22.17 -7.38
N GLU A 110 25.96 -21.61 -8.14
CA GLU A 110 25.92 -21.69 -9.61
C GLU A 110 25.94 -20.32 -10.31
N ASN A 111 25.42 -19.28 -9.64
CA ASN A 111 25.21 -17.96 -10.21
C ASN A 111 25.65 -16.87 -9.22
N GLN A 112 26.69 -16.13 -9.62
CA GLN A 112 27.28 -15.02 -8.85
C GLN A 112 26.80 -13.64 -9.32
N THR A 113 25.79 -13.57 -10.20
CA THR A 113 25.22 -12.28 -10.61
C THR A 113 24.33 -11.70 -9.49
N PRO A 114 24.28 -10.36 -9.35
CA PRO A 114 23.43 -9.72 -8.36
C PRO A 114 21.97 -10.18 -8.43
N LEU A 115 21.34 -10.31 -7.26
CA LEU A 115 19.92 -10.58 -7.10
C LEU A 115 19.31 -9.54 -6.16
N HIS A 116 18.18 -8.95 -6.54
CA HIS A 116 17.50 -7.97 -5.68
C HIS A 116 16.12 -8.48 -5.27
N VAL A 117 15.86 -8.47 -3.96
CA VAL A 117 14.62 -8.93 -3.35
C VAL A 117 13.81 -7.71 -2.90
N ILE A 118 12.69 -7.43 -3.57
CA ILE A 118 11.87 -6.23 -3.37
C ILE A 118 10.47 -6.61 -2.92
N ALA A 119 10.17 -6.43 -1.63
CA ALA A 119 8.83 -6.59 -1.13
C ALA A 119 7.97 -5.36 -1.50
N CYS A 120 6.98 -5.57 -2.36
CA CYS A 120 6.07 -4.56 -2.89
C CYS A 120 4.77 -4.57 -2.09
N GLU A 121 4.89 -4.34 -0.79
CA GLU A 121 3.81 -4.53 0.19
C GLU A 121 3.23 -3.19 0.66
N ASN A 122 2.00 -3.21 1.19
CA ASN A 122 1.42 -2.03 1.85
C ASN A 122 1.95 -1.85 3.27
N MET A 123 3.28 -1.76 3.41
CA MET A 123 3.99 -1.54 4.67
C MET A 123 5.30 -0.78 4.44
N VAL A 124 5.76 -0.08 5.47
CA VAL A 124 7.09 0.53 5.48
C VAL A 124 8.14 -0.54 5.77
N GLY A 125 9.23 -0.56 5.01
CA GLY A 125 10.35 -1.47 5.28
C GLY A 125 10.08 -2.93 4.95
N GLY A 126 9.19 -3.22 3.98
CA GLY A 126 8.81 -4.59 3.64
C GLY A 126 10.00 -5.49 3.27
N SER A 127 10.95 -4.98 2.47
CA SER A 127 12.15 -5.73 2.09
C SER A 127 13.10 -5.87 3.27
N THR A 128 13.19 -4.84 4.12
CA THR A 128 13.94 -4.91 5.38
C THR A 128 13.40 -6.00 6.32
N VAL A 129 12.07 -6.12 6.46
CA VAL A 129 11.44 -7.19 7.25
C VAL A 129 11.66 -8.55 6.62
N LEU A 130 11.45 -8.68 5.30
CA LEU A 130 11.69 -9.93 4.59
C LEU A 130 13.16 -10.38 4.72
N LYS A 131 14.11 -9.44 4.63
CA LYS A 131 15.54 -9.69 4.84
C LYS A 131 15.80 -10.32 6.21
N GLN A 132 15.18 -9.82 7.27
CA GLN A 132 15.37 -10.39 8.62
C GLN A 132 15.00 -11.87 8.64
N HIS A 133 13.83 -12.23 8.11
CA HIS A 133 13.37 -13.62 8.06
C HIS A 133 14.23 -14.50 7.12
N VAL A 134 14.66 -13.96 5.98
CA VAL A 134 15.51 -14.67 5.03
C VAL A 134 16.89 -14.96 5.64
N LEU A 135 17.45 -14.03 6.42
CA LEU A 135 18.79 -14.17 7.00
C LEU A 135 18.82 -14.89 8.35
N GLU A 136 17.68 -15.03 9.03
CA GLU A 136 17.56 -15.49 10.43
C GLU A 136 18.31 -16.79 10.74
N THR A 137 18.31 -17.76 9.81
CA THR A 137 18.91 -19.08 10.03
C THR A 137 20.16 -19.34 9.19
N LEU A 138 20.74 -18.31 8.55
CA LEU A 138 21.98 -18.47 7.81
C LEU A 138 23.17 -18.57 8.77
N THR A 139 24.17 -19.36 8.42
CA THR A 139 25.47 -19.34 9.12
C THR A 139 26.25 -18.07 8.78
N GLU A 140 27.32 -17.79 9.52
CA GLU A 140 28.22 -16.67 9.20
C GLU A 140 28.86 -16.83 7.82
N GLU A 141 29.33 -18.05 7.50
CA GLU A 141 29.88 -18.38 6.18
C GLU A 141 28.84 -18.18 5.06
N GLU A 142 27.58 -18.55 5.28
CA GLU A 142 26.51 -18.33 4.30
C GLU A 142 26.21 -16.83 4.11
N ARG A 143 26.22 -16.05 5.20
CA ARG A 143 26.06 -14.58 5.14
C ARG A 143 27.20 -13.93 4.36
N ASP A 144 28.43 -14.38 4.57
CA ASP A 144 29.59 -13.86 3.85
C ASP A 144 29.51 -14.18 2.35
N ARG A 145 29.06 -15.40 1.99
CA ARG A 145 28.88 -15.80 0.59
C ARG A 145 27.83 -14.99 -0.16
N ILE A 146 26.76 -14.55 0.51
CA ILE A 146 25.71 -13.74 -0.13
C ILE A 146 26.00 -12.24 -0.05
N SER A 147 26.99 -11.83 0.76
CA SER A 147 27.36 -10.44 0.96
C SER A 147 27.84 -9.81 -0.35
N GLY A 148 27.29 -8.65 -0.70
CA GLY A 148 27.59 -7.97 -1.97
C GLY A 148 26.92 -8.58 -3.20
N LEU A 149 26.22 -9.71 -3.08
CA LEU A 149 25.46 -10.33 -4.18
C LEU A 149 23.97 -10.07 -4.07
N ILE A 150 23.42 -10.07 -2.84
CA ILE A 150 21.98 -9.98 -2.62
C ILE A 150 21.61 -8.61 -2.05
N GLY A 151 20.80 -7.86 -2.80
CA GLY A 151 20.19 -6.61 -2.36
C GLY A 151 18.78 -6.81 -1.82
N PHE A 152 18.40 -6.02 -0.82
CA PHE A 152 17.02 -5.98 -0.29
C PHE A 152 16.52 -4.53 -0.29
N PRO A 153 16.34 -3.91 -1.46
CA PRO A 153 15.84 -2.54 -1.53
C PRO A 153 14.38 -2.49 -1.10
N ASP A 154 14.08 -1.61 -0.16
CA ASP A 154 12.70 -1.30 0.19
C ASP A 154 11.99 -0.60 -0.99
N SER A 155 10.66 -0.63 -0.96
CA SER A 155 9.86 0.06 -1.96
C SER A 155 8.62 0.72 -1.34
N ALA A 156 8.11 1.74 -2.02
CA ALA A 156 6.79 2.31 -1.78
C ALA A 156 5.95 2.09 -3.04
N VAL A 157 4.81 1.43 -2.87
CA VAL A 157 3.89 1.10 -3.97
C VAL A 157 2.53 1.73 -3.77
N ASP A 158 1.95 2.25 -4.84
CA ASP A 158 0.62 2.85 -4.86
C ASP A 158 -0.09 2.57 -6.19
N ARG A 159 -1.14 1.76 -6.12
CA ARG A 159 -2.11 1.53 -7.19
C ARG A 159 -3.41 1.06 -6.55
N ILE A 160 -4.52 1.69 -6.89
CA ILE A 160 -5.86 1.27 -6.50
C ILE A 160 -6.25 0.10 -7.39
N VAL A 161 -6.48 -1.02 -6.74
CA VAL A 161 -6.94 -2.26 -7.35
C VAL A 161 -8.10 -2.76 -6.49
N PRO A 162 -9.36 -2.55 -6.92
CA PRO A 162 -10.53 -2.89 -6.11
C PRO A 162 -10.68 -4.41 -6.00
N ASN A 163 -11.50 -4.82 -5.03
CA ASN A 163 -12.00 -6.19 -5.01
C ASN A 163 -12.89 -6.39 -6.24
N GLN A 164 -12.65 -7.47 -6.96
CA GLN A 164 -13.23 -7.67 -8.28
C GLN A 164 -13.39 -9.16 -8.56
N GLN A 165 -14.36 -9.47 -9.40
CA GLN A 165 -14.62 -10.81 -9.90
C GLN A 165 -14.94 -10.68 -11.39
N HIS A 166 -14.25 -11.47 -12.20
CA HIS A 166 -14.44 -11.54 -13.64
C HIS A 166 -14.75 -12.99 -14.02
N GLU A 167 -15.43 -13.19 -15.15
CA GLU A 167 -15.61 -14.54 -15.71
C GLU A 167 -14.26 -15.20 -16.01
N ASP A 168 -13.32 -14.41 -16.54
CA ASP A 168 -11.91 -14.78 -16.66
C ASP A 168 -11.17 -14.49 -15.34
N ARG A 169 -10.76 -15.55 -14.65
CA ARG A 169 -10.11 -15.47 -13.33
C ARG A 169 -8.74 -14.80 -13.35
N LEU A 170 -8.06 -14.77 -14.50
CA LEU A 170 -6.76 -14.10 -14.64
C LEU A 170 -6.89 -12.63 -15.00
N THR A 171 -8.05 -12.20 -15.52
CA THR A 171 -8.32 -10.79 -15.79
C THR A 171 -8.23 -9.99 -14.49
N VAL A 172 -7.58 -8.83 -14.58
CA VAL A 172 -7.48 -7.88 -13.48
C VAL A 172 -7.69 -6.47 -13.97
N GLU A 173 -8.56 -5.75 -13.31
CA GLU A 173 -8.91 -4.35 -13.54
C GLU A 173 -8.19 -3.47 -12.52
N VAL A 174 -7.55 -2.42 -13.01
CA VAL A 174 -6.68 -1.55 -12.23
C VAL A 174 -6.85 -0.10 -12.66
N GLU A 175 -6.59 0.84 -11.74
CA GLU A 175 -6.57 2.25 -12.13
C GLU A 175 -5.42 2.56 -13.11
N PRO A 176 -5.55 3.62 -13.95
CA PRO A 176 -4.47 4.05 -14.84
C PRO A 176 -3.22 4.51 -14.08
N PHE A 177 -3.42 5.18 -12.93
CA PHE A 177 -2.34 5.68 -12.11
C PHE A 177 -1.57 4.55 -11.41
N PHE A 178 -0.26 4.69 -11.31
CA PHE A 178 0.55 3.89 -10.41
C PHE A 178 1.80 4.67 -9.99
N GLU A 179 2.34 4.36 -8.81
CA GLU A 179 3.68 4.75 -8.37
C GLU A 179 4.39 3.53 -7.79
N TRP A 180 5.55 3.19 -8.35
CA TRP A 180 6.48 2.22 -7.76
C TRP A 180 7.80 2.91 -7.54
N ILE A 181 8.15 3.14 -6.28
CA ILE A 181 9.36 3.88 -5.89
C ILE A 181 10.25 2.93 -5.12
N ILE A 182 11.53 2.85 -5.48
CA ILE A 182 12.47 1.86 -4.96
C ILE A 182 13.71 2.58 -4.39
N ASP A 183 14.13 2.17 -3.20
CA ASP A 183 15.39 2.61 -2.59
C ASP A 183 16.58 2.02 -3.35
N ARG A 184 17.26 2.84 -4.15
CA ARG A 184 18.41 2.40 -4.95
C ARG A 184 19.67 2.16 -4.10
N SER A 185 19.73 2.68 -2.87
CA SER A 185 20.92 2.58 -2.01
C SER A 185 21.25 1.15 -1.57
N LYS A 186 20.30 0.22 -1.69
CA LYS A 186 20.46 -1.20 -1.31
C LYS A 186 20.70 -2.13 -2.49
N PHE A 187 20.81 -1.60 -3.69
CA PHE A 187 21.14 -2.42 -4.85
C PHE A 187 22.61 -2.80 -4.87
N GLN A 188 22.86 -3.99 -5.41
CA GLN A 188 24.20 -4.50 -5.68
C GLN A 188 24.48 -4.44 -7.18
N GLY A 189 25.66 -3.94 -7.57
CA GLY A 189 26.11 -3.87 -8.95
C GLY A 189 25.24 -2.98 -9.86
N GLU A 190 25.38 -3.17 -11.17
CA GLU A 190 24.48 -2.57 -12.15
C GLU A 190 23.14 -3.29 -12.16
N VAL A 191 22.08 -2.51 -12.26
CA VAL A 191 20.70 -3.00 -12.11
C VAL A 191 19.96 -2.67 -13.40
N PRO A 192 19.46 -3.66 -14.12
CA PRO A 192 18.65 -3.37 -15.29
C PRO A 192 17.37 -2.64 -14.85
N PRO A 193 17.03 -1.50 -15.47
CA PRO A 193 15.94 -0.68 -15.00
C PRO A 193 14.58 -1.35 -15.23
N ILE A 194 13.66 -1.12 -14.31
CA ILE A 194 12.25 -1.48 -14.46
C ILE A 194 11.52 -0.23 -14.96
N GLN A 195 10.89 -0.34 -16.13
CA GLN A 195 10.07 0.71 -16.71
C GLN A 195 8.90 1.04 -15.77
N GLY A 196 8.69 2.34 -15.52
CA GLY A 196 7.65 2.82 -14.62
C GLY A 196 8.05 2.84 -13.14
N ALA A 197 9.20 2.28 -12.76
CA ALA A 197 9.73 2.43 -11.42
C ALA A 197 10.58 3.70 -11.28
N LEU A 198 10.44 4.41 -10.17
CA LEU A 198 11.27 5.55 -9.77
C LEU A 198 12.32 5.09 -8.75
N TYR A 199 13.58 5.38 -9.00
CA TYR A 199 14.69 5.01 -8.12
C TYR A 199 15.16 6.22 -7.33
N VAL A 200 15.20 6.12 -6.00
CA VAL A 200 15.54 7.22 -5.09
C VAL A 200 16.54 6.76 -4.03
N ASP A 201 17.28 7.69 -3.43
CA ASP A 201 18.21 7.39 -2.33
C ASP A 201 17.53 7.41 -0.95
N ASP A 202 16.35 8.03 -0.85
CA ASP A 202 15.55 8.06 0.37
C ASP A 202 14.06 7.92 0.02
N LEU A 203 13.44 6.85 0.54
CA LEU A 203 12.01 6.58 0.37
C LEU A 203 11.12 7.36 1.34
N THR A 204 11.68 7.84 2.45
CA THR A 204 10.91 8.45 3.54
C THR A 204 9.97 9.56 3.07
N PRO A 205 10.40 10.52 2.21
CA PRO A 205 9.53 11.58 1.71
C PRO A 205 8.32 11.04 0.93
N TYR A 206 8.50 9.97 0.16
CA TYR A 206 7.47 9.41 -0.70
C TYR A 206 6.49 8.53 0.07
N ILE A 207 6.98 7.76 1.04
CA ILE A 207 6.17 6.99 1.98
C ILE A 207 5.24 7.93 2.75
N GLU A 208 5.79 9.00 3.35
CA GLU A 208 4.97 9.98 4.07
C GLU A 208 4.04 10.73 3.12
N ARG A 209 4.48 11.11 1.92
CA ARG A 209 3.61 11.76 0.92
C ARG A 209 2.38 10.91 0.58
N LYS A 210 2.57 9.61 0.31
CA LYS A 210 1.45 8.68 0.07
C LYS A 210 0.56 8.56 1.32
N LEU A 211 1.17 8.38 2.49
CA LEU A 211 0.42 8.22 3.75
C LEU A 211 -0.44 9.45 4.07
N PHE A 212 0.13 10.64 3.94
CA PHE A 212 -0.49 11.91 4.33
C PHE A 212 -1.41 12.50 3.25
N THR A 213 -1.36 11.95 2.03
CA THR A 213 -2.21 12.39 0.92
C THR A 213 -3.22 11.33 0.55
N VAL A 214 -2.77 10.19 0.01
CA VAL A 214 -3.64 9.13 -0.50
C VAL A 214 -4.38 8.47 0.64
N ASN A 215 -3.66 7.94 1.63
CA ASN A 215 -4.30 7.19 2.72
C ASN A 215 -5.17 8.11 3.60
N THR A 216 -4.69 9.32 3.91
CA THR A 216 -5.45 10.33 4.67
C THR A 216 -6.72 10.73 3.93
N GLY A 217 -6.62 11.16 2.67
CA GLY A 217 -7.77 11.62 1.90
C GLY A 217 -8.82 10.52 1.72
N HIS A 218 -8.37 9.30 1.43
CA HIS A 218 -9.26 8.16 1.23
C HIS A 218 -10.02 7.77 2.51
N ALA A 219 -9.33 7.78 3.66
CA ALA A 219 -9.97 7.48 4.95
C ALA A 219 -10.98 8.57 5.35
N ILE A 220 -10.64 9.84 5.17
CA ILE A 220 -11.53 10.96 5.50
C ILE A 220 -12.79 10.93 4.62
N ALA A 221 -12.62 10.74 3.31
CA ALA A 221 -13.74 10.61 2.38
C ALA A 221 -14.63 9.42 2.74
N ALA A 222 -14.06 8.29 3.14
CA ALA A 222 -14.82 7.11 3.55
C ALA A 222 -15.64 7.34 4.83
N TYR A 223 -15.02 7.86 5.90
CA TYR A 223 -15.72 8.07 7.16
C TYR A 223 -16.80 9.14 7.05
N LEU A 224 -16.54 10.23 6.32
CA LEU A 224 -17.56 11.23 6.06
C LEU A 224 -18.66 10.69 5.13
N GLY A 225 -18.29 9.92 4.10
CA GLY A 225 -19.25 9.26 3.22
C GLY A 225 -20.21 8.38 4.01
N TYR A 226 -19.66 7.54 4.90
CA TYR A 226 -20.44 6.72 5.82
C TYR A 226 -21.36 7.56 6.71
N HIS A 227 -20.84 8.62 7.33
CA HIS A 227 -21.62 9.52 8.18
C HIS A 227 -22.78 10.20 7.43
N TYR A 228 -22.59 10.57 6.16
CA TYR A 228 -23.63 11.16 5.32
C TYR A 228 -24.52 10.11 4.59
N GLY A 229 -24.37 8.82 4.88
CA GLY A 229 -25.16 7.76 4.24
C GLY A 229 -24.82 7.52 2.75
N ILE A 230 -23.63 7.93 2.30
CA ILE A 230 -23.13 7.73 0.95
C ILE A 230 -22.31 6.45 0.90
N SER A 231 -22.72 5.48 0.07
CA SER A 231 -22.16 4.13 0.09
C SER A 231 -20.78 4.00 -0.55
N SER A 232 -20.43 4.86 -1.51
CA SER A 232 -19.24 4.68 -2.35
C SER A 232 -18.32 5.90 -2.41
N ILE A 233 -17.02 5.67 -2.57
CA ILE A 233 -15.97 6.69 -2.48
C ILE A 233 -16.10 7.75 -3.57
N GLU A 234 -16.39 7.37 -4.81
CA GLU A 234 -16.54 8.28 -5.94
C GLU A 234 -17.70 9.26 -5.74
N LYS A 235 -18.77 8.81 -5.05
CA LYS A 235 -19.89 9.67 -4.64
C LYS A 235 -19.53 10.53 -3.43
N ALA A 236 -18.78 9.97 -2.48
CA ALA A 236 -18.36 10.70 -1.29
C ALA A 236 -17.46 11.90 -1.66
N VAL A 237 -16.48 11.71 -2.55
CA VAL A 237 -15.56 12.81 -2.94
C VAL A 237 -16.17 13.86 -3.87
N THR A 238 -17.34 13.56 -4.46
CA THR A 238 -18.13 14.51 -5.25
C THR A 238 -19.18 15.24 -4.43
N HIS A 239 -19.51 14.77 -3.21
CA HIS A 239 -20.34 15.50 -2.26
C HIS A 239 -19.62 16.78 -1.77
N SER A 240 -20.27 17.94 -1.88
CA SER A 240 -19.63 19.25 -1.72
C SER A 240 -18.98 19.44 -0.35
N GLU A 241 -19.65 19.05 0.75
CA GLU A 241 -19.09 19.23 2.10
C GLU A 241 -17.96 18.24 2.38
N ILE A 242 -18.08 16.99 1.91
CA ILE A 242 -17.02 15.97 2.07
C ILE A 242 -15.78 16.42 1.30
N ARG A 243 -15.95 16.84 0.04
CA ARG A 243 -14.87 17.34 -0.80
C ARG A 243 -14.13 18.50 -0.13
N LYS A 244 -14.87 19.47 0.43
CA LYS A 244 -14.32 20.63 1.12
C LYS A 244 -13.50 20.23 2.35
N ILE A 245 -14.03 19.33 3.19
CA ILE A 245 -13.31 18.84 4.39
C ILE A 245 -12.06 18.04 3.98
N THR A 246 -12.17 17.15 2.99
CA THR A 246 -11.05 16.35 2.49
C THR A 246 -9.96 17.25 1.91
N LEU A 247 -10.30 18.22 1.05
CA LEU A 247 -9.34 19.20 0.52
C LEU A 247 -8.65 19.99 1.62
N LYS A 248 -9.40 20.40 2.65
CA LYS A 248 -8.83 21.11 3.79
C LYS A 248 -7.82 20.24 4.55
N ALA A 249 -8.17 18.99 4.84
CA ALA A 249 -7.28 18.04 5.51
C ALA A 249 -6.01 17.76 4.70
N LEU A 250 -6.15 17.61 3.37
CA LEU A 250 -5.02 17.41 2.46
C LEU A 250 -4.15 18.67 2.31
N GLY A 251 -4.74 19.86 2.42
CA GLY A 251 -3.99 21.12 2.49
C GLY A 251 -3.18 21.22 3.79
N GLU A 252 -3.76 20.81 4.92
CA GLU A 252 -3.10 20.78 6.23
C GLU A 252 -1.93 19.80 6.26
N SER A 253 -2.14 18.55 5.85
CA SER A 253 -1.08 17.54 5.78
C SER A 253 -0.06 17.82 4.67
N GLY A 254 -0.50 18.43 3.56
CA GLY A 254 0.38 18.78 2.45
C GLY A 254 1.36 19.90 2.78
N GLU A 255 0.95 20.90 3.57
CA GLU A 255 1.86 21.95 4.04
C GLU A 255 2.96 21.38 4.96
N VAL A 256 2.65 20.35 5.77
CA VAL A 256 3.66 19.60 6.54
C VAL A 256 4.68 18.97 5.60
N LEU A 257 4.24 18.25 4.56
CA LEU A 257 5.13 17.58 3.61
C LEU A 257 6.01 18.58 2.85
N VAL A 258 5.45 19.70 2.40
CA VAL A 258 6.18 20.77 1.71
C VAL A 258 7.28 21.34 2.59
N ARG A 259 6.99 21.62 3.87
CA ARG A 259 8.00 22.19 4.79
C ARG A 259 9.04 21.16 5.23
N LYS A 260 8.63 19.93 5.51
CA LYS A 260 9.49 18.87 6.05
C LYS A 260 10.46 18.33 5.00
N TYR A 261 10.01 18.17 3.76
CA TYR A 261 10.78 17.54 2.69
C TYR A 261 11.15 18.49 1.55
N ALA A 262 10.81 19.77 1.66
CA ALA A 262 11.05 20.77 0.63
C ALA A 262 10.45 20.40 -0.75
N PHE A 263 9.31 19.69 -0.75
CA PHE A 263 8.58 19.46 -1.99
C PHE A 263 8.14 20.79 -2.60
N PRO A 264 8.27 21.00 -3.93
CA PRO A 264 7.72 22.18 -4.58
C PRO A 264 6.22 22.27 -4.32
N LYS A 265 5.76 23.43 -3.83
CA LYS A 265 4.39 23.61 -3.35
C LYS A 265 3.38 23.32 -4.47
N GLU A 266 3.65 23.82 -5.66
CA GLU A 266 2.81 23.67 -6.84
C GLU A 266 2.73 22.20 -7.28
N GLU A 267 3.84 21.47 -7.24
CA GLU A 267 3.88 20.03 -7.55
C GLU A 267 3.08 19.22 -6.53
N HIS A 268 3.21 19.54 -5.25
CA HIS A 268 2.44 18.84 -4.21
C HIS A 268 0.95 19.16 -4.29
N GLN A 269 0.57 20.40 -4.61
CA GLN A 269 -0.82 20.75 -4.88
C GLN A 269 -1.36 20.00 -6.11
N ALA A 270 -0.59 19.90 -7.20
CA ALA A 270 -0.98 19.09 -8.35
C ALA A 270 -1.12 17.60 -7.99
N TYR A 271 -0.29 17.08 -7.09
CA TYR A 271 -0.41 15.72 -6.55
C TYR A 271 -1.73 15.54 -5.79
N ILE A 272 -2.10 16.45 -4.88
CA ILE A 272 -3.39 16.41 -4.15
C ILE A 272 -4.58 16.36 -5.14
N HIS A 273 -4.57 17.23 -6.17
CA HIS A 273 -5.64 17.23 -7.18
C HIS A 273 -5.70 15.91 -7.95
N LYS A 274 -4.54 15.36 -8.34
CA LYS A 274 -4.44 14.05 -8.99
C LYS A 274 -5.02 12.95 -8.10
N ILE A 275 -4.75 12.96 -6.80
CA ILE A 275 -5.31 12.00 -5.85
C ILE A 275 -6.83 12.10 -5.77
N LEU A 276 -7.40 13.31 -5.74
CA LEU A 276 -8.85 13.47 -5.74
C LEU A 276 -9.50 12.97 -7.02
N THR A 277 -8.90 13.26 -8.19
CA THR A 277 -9.37 12.70 -9.46
C THR A 277 -9.34 11.17 -9.49
N ARG A 278 -8.34 10.54 -8.84
CA ARG A 278 -8.32 9.08 -8.69
C ARG A 278 -9.52 8.56 -7.89
N PHE A 279 -9.88 9.25 -6.81
CA PHE A 279 -11.05 8.86 -6.00
C PHE A 279 -12.39 9.12 -6.71
N GLU A 280 -12.44 10.09 -7.63
CA GLU A 280 -13.63 10.40 -8.44
C GLU A 280 -13.88 9.37 -9.56
N ASN A 281 -12.96 8.43 -9.77
CA ASN A 281 -13.03 7.50 -10.90
C ASN A 281 -14.26 6.57 -10.79
N PRO A 282 -15.26 6.71 -11.68
CA PRO A 282 -16.49 5.93 -11.59
C PRO A 282 -16.31 4.45 -11.95
N TYR A 283 -15.20 4.09 -12.58
CA TYR A 283 -14.86 2.71 -12.94
C TYR A 283 -14.20 1.95 -11.78
N LEU A 284 -13.90 2.64 -10.67
CA LEU A 284 -13.28 2.07 -9.47
C LEU A 284 -14.15 2.31 -8.24
N ALA A 285 -15.47 2.19 -8.42
CA ALA A 285 -16.41 2.33 -7.32
C ALA A 285 -16.02 1.39 -6.17
N ASP A 286 -15.88 1.98 -4.99
CA ASP A 286 -15.38 1.29 -3.82
C ASP A 286 -16.22 1.69 -2.61
N GLU A 287 -16.58 0.71 -1.79
CA GLU A 287 -17.51 0.94 -0.69
C GLU A 287 -16.82 1.68 0.46
N VAL A 288 -17.46 2.73 0.97
CA VAL A 288 -16.96 3.51 2.10
C VAL A 288 -16.77 2.63 3.33
N THR A 289 -17.59 1.60 3.49
CA THR A 289 -17.47 0.64 4.60
C THR A 289 -16.22 -0.21 4.45
N ARG A 290 -15.87 -0.64 3.23
CA ARG A 290 -14.63 -1.38 2.95
C ARG A 290 -13.41 -0.50 3.18
N ILE A 291 -13.41 0.71 2.64
CA ILE A 291 -12.32 1.66 2.83
C ILE A 291 -12.25 2.15 4.28
N GLY A 292 -13.36 2.19 5.01
CA GLY A 292 -13.46 2.58 6.42
C GLY A 292 -12.90 1.54 7.40
N ARG A 293 -12.83 0.25 7.02
CA ARG A 293 -12.43 -0.85 7.92
C ARG A 293 -11.11 -0.67 8.68
N SER A 294 -11.02 -1.28 9.85
CA SER A 294 -9.88 -1.17 10.78
C SER A 294 -9.62 0.26 11.28
N PRO A 295 -10.62 0.92 11.87
CA PRO A 295 -10.48 2.28 12.38
C PRO A 295 -9.48 2.42 13.54
N VAL A 296 -9.26 1.40 14.38
CA VAL A 296 -8.28 1.46 15.48
C VAL A 296 -6.88 1.67 14.92
N ARG A 297 -6.51 0.88 13.89
CA ARG A 297 -5.21 1.06 13.22
C ARG A 297 -5.07 2.46 12.61
N LYS A 298 -6.11 2.96 11.94
CA LYS A 298 -6.08 4.25 11.21
C LYS A 298 -6.12 5.47 12.13
N LEU A 299 -6.69 5.33 13.33
CA LEU A 299 -6.63 6.32 14.39
C LEU A 299 -5.33 6.26 15.18
N GLY A 300 -4.50 5.22 15.00
CA GLY A 300 -3.22 5.09 15.69
C GLY A 300 -2.28 6.28 15.47
N PHE A 301 -1.52 6.64 16.51
CA PHE A 301 -0.68 7.85 16.56
C PHE A 301 0.24 8.05 15.36
N ARG A 302 0.76 6.95 14.78
CA ARG A 302 1.73 6.97 13.67
C ARG A 302 1.09 6.77 12.28
N ASP A 303 -0.22 6.55 12.20
CA ASP A 303 -0.93 6.29 10.94
C ASP A 303 -1.50 7.59 10.34
N ARG A 304 -2.35 7.45 9.31
CA ARG A 304 -2.76 8.47 8.34
C ARG A 304 -3.57 9.66 8.88
N LEU A 305 -4.01 9.66 10.14
CA LEU A 305 -4.84 10.74 10.69
C LEU A 305 -4.11 11.51 11.79
N VAL A 306 -3.71 10.83 12.86
CA VAL A 306 -3.09 11.48 14.03
C VAL A 306 -1.68 11.97 13.72
N ASN A 307 -0.90 11.21 12.95
CA ASN A 307 0.47 11.60 12.60
C ASN A 307 0.51 12.93 11.82
N PRO A 308 -0.21 13.09 10.68
CA PRO A 308 -0.20 14.38 9.97
C PRO A 308 -0.78 15.51 10.81
N ALA A 309 -1.79 15.27 11.64
CA ALA A 309 -2.38 16.31 12.49
C ALA A 309 -1.43 16.77 13.60
N SER A 310 -0.67 15.83 14.19
CA SER A 310 0.30 16.14 15.23
C SER A 310 1.47 16.94 14.65
N GLN A 311 2.00 16.53 13.49
CA GLN A 311 3.04 17.28 12.79
C GLN A 311 2.52 18.66 12.32
N ALA A 312 1.27 18.76 11.86
CA ALA A 312 0.67 20.05 11.50
C ALA A 312 0.75 21.05 12.66
N LEU A 313 0.45 20.61 13.89
CA LEU A 313 0.58 21.45 15.08
C LEU A 313 2.03 21.87 15.36
N GLU A 314 3.01 20.98 15.16
CA GLU A 314 4.44 21.29 15.29
C GLU A 314 4.89 22.38 14.29
N PHE A 315 4.29 22.38 13.09
CA PHE A 315 4.51 23.41 12.07
C PHE A 315 3.60 24.65 12.22
N GLY A 316 2.84 24.76 13.32
CA GLY A 316 1.96 25.90 13.60
C GLY A 316 0.66 25.94 12.78
N ILE A 317 0.28 24.84 12.13
CA ILE A 317 -0.94 24.68 11.35
C ILE A 317 -2.02 24.12 12.29
N THR A 318 -3.24 24.66 12.22
CA THR A 318 -4.38 24.12 12.97
C THR A 318 -5.08 23.05 12.14
N PRO A 319 -5.07 21.76 12.55
CA PRO A 319 -5.52 20.64 11.71
C PRO A 319 -7.04 20.41 11.80
N GLU A 320 -7.85 21.37 11.37
CA GLU A 320 -9.31 21.30 11.51
C GLU A 320 -9.94 20.25 10.57
N GLY A 321 -9.46 20.14 9.34
CA GLY A 321 -9.92 19.12 8.38
C GLY A 321 -9.55 17.71 8.86
N LEU A 322 -8.31 17.52 9.29
CA LEU A 322 -7.84 16.25 9.84
C LEU A 322 -8.61 15.86 11.12
N ALA A 323 -8.86 16.82 12.02
CA ALA A 323 -9.67 16.58 13.22
C ALA A 323 -11.12 16.22 12.90
N THR A 324 -11.70 16.82 11.87
CA THR A 324 -13.05 16.46 11.38
C THR A 324 -13.06 15.02 10.85
N GLY A 325 -12.01 14.62 10.12
CA GLY A 325 -11.82 13.23 9.68
C GLY A 325 -11.71 12.22 10.82
N MET A 326 -10.98 12.58 11.89
CA MET A 326 -10.88 11.76 13.11
C MET A 326 -12.21 11.68 13.88
N ALA A 327 -12.95 12.78 13.95
CA ALA A 327 -14.28 12.79 14.53
C ALA A 327 -15.23 11.86 13.77
N ALA A 328 -15.24 11.92 12.43
CA ALA A 328 -16.02 11.00 11.59
C ALA A 328 -15.58 9.54 11.76
N ALA A 329 -14.27 9.28 11.92
CA ALA A 329 -13.76 7.94 12.21
C ALA A 329 -14.24 7.39 13.56
N LEU A 330 -14.36 8.25 14.58
CA LEU A 330 -14.90 7.88 15.89
C LEU A 330 -16.43 7.68 15.87
N LEU A 331 -17.13 8.25 14.89
CA LEU A 331 -18.56 8.03 14.63
C LEU A 331 -18.82 6.80 13.75
N PHE A 332 -17.78 6.15 13.21
CA PHE A 332 -17.93 4.99 12.35
C PHE A 332 -18.38 3.78 13.18
N ASP A 333 -19.60 3.29 12.92
CA ASP A 333 -20.28 2.23 13.68
C ASP A 333 -20.68 1.03 12.80
N TYR A 334 -19.93 0.78 11.72
CA TYR A 334 -20.23 -0.32 10.79
C TYR A 334 -20.20 -1.69 11.50
N ALA A 335 -21.38 -2.31 11.63
CA ALA A 335 -21.60 -3.47 12.49
C ALA A 335 -20.74 -4.69 12.15
N GLU A 336 -20.33 -4.87 10.90
CA GLU A 336 -19.47 -6.00 10.49
C GLU A 336 -17.97 -5.76 10.74
N ASP A 337 -17.57 -4.57 11.22
CA ASP A 337 -16.20 -4.28 11.61
C ASP A 337 -16.04 -4.35 13.15
N PRO A 338 -15.35 -5.38 13.68
CA PRO A 338 -15.10 -5.50 15.11
C PRO A 338 -14.39 -4.28 15.73
N GLU A 339 -13.46 -3.65 15.00
CA GLU A 339 -12.74 -2.47 15.49
C GLU A 339 -13.67 -1.25 15.60
N ALA A 340 -14.63 -1.11 14.68
CA ALA A 340 -15.64 -0.05 14.75
C ALA A 340 -16.55 -0.25 15.98
N ASN A 341 -17.06 -1.46 16.17
CA ASN A 341 -17.88 -1.82 17.34
C ASN A 341 -17.15 -1.57 18.66
N GLN A 342 -15.85 -1.92 18.72
CA GLN A 342 -15.00 -1.71 19.88
C GLN A 342 -14.90 -0.22 20.24
N ILE A 343 -14.67 0.65 19.24
CA ILE A 343 -14.64 2.10 19.46
C ILE A 343 -15.97 2.60 20.04
N GLN A 344 -17.10 2.15 19.49
CA GLN A 344 -18.42 2.55 19.98
C GLN A 344 -18.68 2.09 21.42
N GLU A 345 -18.20 0.91 21.79
CA GLU A 345 -18.26 0.39 23.17
C GLU A 345 -17.43 1.25 24.12
N THR A 346 -16.17 1.55 23.78
CA THR A 346 -15.33 2.44 24.59
C THR A 346 -15.92 3.84 24.74
N ILE A 347 -16.55 4.40 23.69
CA ILE A 347 -17.23 5.70 23.81
C ILE A 347 -18.40 5.63 24.79
N ARG A 348 -19.14 4.52 24.85
CA ARG A 348 -20.23 4.33 25.83
C ARG A 348 -19.73 4.17 27.26
N GLU A 349 -18.63 3.46 27.46
CA GLU A 349 -18.10 3.11 28.79
C GLU A 349 -17.20 4.18 29.39
N GLU A 350 -16.28 4.73 28.59
CA GLU A 350 -15.23 5.67 29.03
C GLU A 350 -15.46 7.10 28.52
N GLY A 351 -16.47 7.30 27.67
CA GLY A 351 -16.74 8.58 27.03
C GLY A 351 -15.78 8.87 25.86
N LEU A 352 -16.13 9.91 25.08
CA LEU A 352 -15.33 10.35 23.95
C LEU A 352 -13.86 10.69 24.30
N PRO A 353 -13.54 11.38 25.42
CA PRO A 353 -12.15 11.65 25.78
C PRO A 353 -11.33 10.37 26.04
N GLY A 354 -11.95 9.35 26.67
CA GLY A 354 -11.32 8.05 26.92
C GLY A 354 -10.98 7.32 25.62
N ALA A 355 -11.95 7.24 24.70
CA ALA A 355 -11.75 6.65 23.38
C ALA A 355 -10.66 7.37 22.57
N ILE A 356 -10.65 8.71 22.56
CA ILE A 356 -9.60 9.49 21.88
C ILE A 356 -8.23 9.09 22.45
N LYS A 357 -8.05 9.14 23.77
CA LYS A 357 -6.78 8.78 24.40
C LYS A 357 -6.33 7.37 24.04
N LEU A 358 -7.24 6.40 24.14
CA LEU A 358 -6.95 4.98 23.92
C LEU A 358 -6.48 4.71 22.49
N TYR A 359 -7.22 5.20 21.49
CA TYR A 359 -6.98 4.84 20.10
C TYR A 359 -5.99 5.76 19.37
N THR A 360 -5.89 7.02 19.81
CA THR A 360 -4.96 7.99 19.19
C THR A 360 -3.64 8.10 19.92
N GLY A 361 -3.57 7.72 21.20
CA GLY A 361 -2.42 7.97 22.07
C GLY A 361 -2.23 9.44 22.47
N LEU A 362 -3.17 10.33 22.11
CA LEU A 362 -3.13 11.73 22.48
C LEU A 362 -3.46 11.94 23.96
N GLY A 363 -2.87 12.95 24.59
CA GLY A 363 -3.28 13.38 25.93
C GLY A 363 -4.73 13.90 25.93
N GLU A 364 -5.51 13.60 26.96
CA GLU A 364 -6.95 13.93 27.03
C GLU A 364 -7.26 15.42 26.82
N SER A 365 -6.39 16.30 27.35
CA SER A 365 -6.52 17.76 27.22
C SER A 365 -5.55 18.36 26.19
N SER A 366 -5.00 17.54 25.29
CA SER A 366 -4.16 18.06 24.21
C SER A 366 -5.01 18.95 23.28
N ARG A 367 -4.36 19.94 22.64
CA ARG A 367 -5.04 20.82 21.68
C ARG A 367 -5.76 20.03 20.58
N LEU A 368 -5.15 18.93 20.11
CA LEU A 368 -5.74 18.08 19.09
C LEU A 368 -6.95 17.30 19.63
N SER A 369 -6.86 16.77 20.85
CA SER A 369 -7.97 16.07 21.51
C SER A 369 -9.19 16.96 21.69
N CYS A 370 -9.00 18.22 22.11
CA CYS A 370 -10.09 19.19 22.22
C CYS A 370 -10.73 19.46 20.85
N LEU A 371 -9.91 19.65 19.81
CA LEU A 371 -10.40 19.91 18.46
C LEU A 371 -11.21 18.73 17.90
N ILE A 372 -10.77 17.48 18.13
CA ILE A 372 -11.52 16.28 17.75
C ILE A 372 -12.87 16.24 18.46
N GLN A 373 -12.92 16.52 19.77
CA GLN A 373 -14.16 16.53 20.54
C GLN A 373 -15.15 17.59 20.03
N ASP A 374 -14.67 18.77 19.68
CA ASP A 374 -15.51 19.83 19.13
C ASP A 374 -16.08 19.43 17.76
N LYS A 375 -15.25 18.86 16.88
CA LYS A 375 -15.70 18.35 15.57
C LYS A 375 -16.67 17.17 15.69
N TYR A 376 -16.49 16.30 16.67
CA TYR A 376 -17.43 15.21 16.95
C TYR A 376 -18.81 15.73 17.36
N LYS A 377 -18.87 16.78 18.20
CA LYS A 377 -20.14 17.42 18.57
C LYS A 377 -20.80 18.12 17.38
N GLU A 378 -20.00 18.83 16.56
CA GLU A 378 -20.50 19.48 15.34
C GLU A 378 -21.14 18.47 14.38
N LEU A 379 -20.48 17.32 14.15
CA LEU A 379 -21.01 16.27 13.27
C LEU A 379 -22.28 15.60 13.83
N ASN A 380 -22.38 15.40 15.14
CA ASN A 380 -23.59 14.82 15.77
C ASN A 380 -24.77 15.79 15.91
N SER A 381 -24.54 17.10 15.71
CA SER A 381 -25.59 18.11 15.85
C SER A 381 -26.28 18.45 14.53
N ASN A 382 -25.75 17.94 13.41
CA ASN A 382 -26.32 18.03 12.06
C ASN A 382 -26.99 16.70 11.71
#